data_AF-A0A6N2EJP3-F1
#
_entry.id   AF-A0A6N2EJP3-F1
#
_cell.length_a   1.000
_cell.length_b   1.000
_cell.length_c   1.000
_cell.angle_alpha   90.00
_cell.angle_beta   90.00
_cell.angle_gamma   90.00
#
_symmetry.space_group_name_H-M   'P 1'
#
loop_
_entity.id
_entity.type
_entity.pdbx_description
1 polymer ?
#
loop_
_entity_poly.entity_id
_entity_poly.type
_entity_poly.pdbx_seq_one_letter_code
_entity_poly.pdbx_strand_id
1 'polypeptide(L)'
;LPLTDWDGRRMEWRLLERWRSGEIDLPPLGGGPGAADAIGTYLKRQRGWQELRERLASRGERVVPYSFRHGYSLRGHQLGIDPGSVALSMGHSLEVHLRSYPWASGQGAAAAFARALAASSHPATPSQPGTASSS
;
A
#
# COMPACT_ATOMS: atom_id res chain seq x y z
N LEU A 1 -1.86 0.31 -8.78
CA LEU A 1 -1.23 1.40 -9.57
C LEU A 1 0.14 0.92 -10.04
N PRO A 2 0.48 1.04 -11.32
CA PRO A 2 1.82 0.74 -11.80
C PRO A 2 2.82 1.69 -11.14
N LEU A 3 4.01 1.18 -10.79
CA LEU A 3 5.13 2.05 -10.44
C LEU A 3 5.61 2.69 -11.73
N THR A 4 5.67 4.02 -11.77
CA THR A 4 6.21 4.77 -12.89
C THR A 4 7.39 5.59 -12.43
N ASP A 5 8.41 5.69 -13.28
CA ASP A 5 9.50 6.65 -13.07
C ASP A 5 9.01 8.09 -13.32
N TRP A 6 9.95 9.03 -13.20
CA TRP A 6 9.70 10.46 -13.44
C TRP A 6 9.41 10.79 -14.92
N ASP A 7 9.80 9.92 -15.85
CA ASP A 7 9.49 10.04 -17.28
C ASP A 7 8.13 9.40 -17.63
N GLY A 8 7.38 8.95 -16.61
CA GLY A 8 6.09 8.27 -16.77
C GLY A 8 6.21 6.85 -17.29
N ARG A 9 7.43 6.30 -17.39
CA ARG A 9 7.64 4.94 -17.85
C ARG A 9 7.35 3.97 -16.73
N ARG A 10 6.63 2.90 -17.07
CA ARG A 10 6.34 1.83 -16.13
C ARG A 10 7.63 1.12 -15.72
N MET A 11 7.83 0.98 -14.41
CA MET A 11 8.92 0.25 -13.81
C MET A 11 8.42 -1.05 -13.17
N GLU A 12 9.07 -2.15 -13.52
CA GLU A 12 8.92 -3.41 -12.80
C GLU A 12 10.05 -3.53 -11.79
N TRP A 13 9.78 -3.16 -10.54
CA TRP A 13 10.81 -3.12 -9.51
C TRP A 13 11.25 -4.53 -9.03
N ARG A 14 10.37 -5.53 -9.20
CA ARG A 14 10.60 -6.94 -8.80
C ARG A 14 11.13 -7.08 -7.37
N LEU A 15 10.66 -6.21 -6.47
CA LEU A 15 11.23 -6.06 -5.12
C LEU A 15 11.35 -7.39 -4.36
N LEU A 16 10.31 -8.22 -4.39
CA LEU A 16 10.30 -9.51 -3.68
C LEU A 16 11.29 -10.52 -4.27
N GLU A 17 11.43 -10.56 -5.59
CA GLU A 17 12.40 -11.43 -6.28
C GLU A 17 13.83 -11.01 -5.93
N ARG A 18 14.11 -9.70 -6.01
CA ARG A 18 15.42 -9.12 -5.72
C ARG A 18 15.81 -9.27 -4.25
N TRP A 19 14.85 -9.12 -3.34
CA TRP A 19 15.09 -9.36 -1.93
C TRP A 19 15.37 -10.84 -1.63
N ARG A 20 14.56 -11.76 -2.19
CA ARG A 20 14.73 -13.21 -1.97
C ARG A 20 16.01 -13.78 -2.57
N SER A 21 16.48 -13.20 -3.68
CA SER A 21 17.72 -13.57 -4.35
C SER A 21 18.98 -12.96 -3.71
N GLY A 22 18.82 -12.08 -2.71
CA GLY A 22 19.93 -11.39 -2.06
C GLY A 22 20.52 -10.23 -2.87
N GLU A 23 19.88 -9.79 -3.96
CA GLU A 23 20.28 -8.60 -4.71
C GLU A 23 20.04 -7.29 -3.95
N ILE A 24 19.15 -7.31 -2.96
CA ILE A 24 18.83 -6.16 -2.11
C ILE A 24 18.78 -6.61 -0.67
N ASP A 25 19.56 -5.94 0.18
CA ASP A 25 19.47 -6.06 1.62
C ASP A 25 18.41 -5.13 2.19
N LEU A 26 17.62 -5.64 3.14
CA LEU A 26 16.74 -4.79 3.92
C LEU A 26 17.56 -3.92 4.88
N PRO A 27 17.10 -2.68 5.16
CA PRO A 27 17.75 -1.85 6.14
C PRO A 27 17.79 -2.58 7.49
N PRO A 28 18.90 -2.45 8.26
CA PRO A 28 19.01 -3.06 9.58
C PRO A 28 18.12 -2.31 10.57
N LEU A 29 16.84 -2.66 10.57
CA LEU A 29 15.86 -2.17 11.53
C LEU A 29 16.01 -3.04 12.78
N GLY A 30 16.82 -2.60 13.74
CA GLY A 30 17.03 -3.34 14.99
C GLY A 30 15.69 -3.74 15.64
N GLY A 31 15.67 -4.86 16.37
CA GLY A 31 14.43 -5.47 16.91
C GLY A 31 13.76 -4.74 18.09
N GLY A 32 14.10 -3.47 18.33
CA GLY A 32 13.59 -2.69 19.47
C GLY A 32 12.52 -1.65 19.10
N PRO A 33 11.86 -1.05 20.10
CA PRO A 33 11.02 0.13 19.88
C PRO A 33 11.89 1.25 19.28
N GLY A 34 11.49 1.76 18.11
CA GLY A 34 12.31 2.74 17.36
C GLY A 34 12.53 2.42 15.88
N ALA A 35 11.86 1.39 15.33
CA ALA A 35 11.96 1.07 13.90
C ALA A 35 11.70 2.28 12.97
N ALA A 36 10.81 3.20 13.37
CA ALA A 36 10.57 4.45 12.62
C ALA A 36 11.81 5.37 12.58
N ASP A 37 12.49 5.52 13.72
CA ASP A 37 13.71 6.34 13.82
C ASP A 37 14.91 5.65 13.14
N ALA A 38 14.97 4.33 13.20
CA ALA A 38 15.95 3.53 12.47
C ALA A 38 15.79 3.70 10.95
N ILE A 39 14.55 3.60 10.44
CA ILE A 39 14.24 3.89 9.02
C ILE A 39 14.60 5.33 8.69
N GLY A 40 14.23 6.29 9.53
CA GLY A 40 14.52 7.70 9.31
C GLY A 40 16.02 7.99 9.22
N THR A 41 16.81 7.36 10.11
CA THR A 41 18.27 7.46 10.13
C THR A 41 18.89 6.78 8.91
N TYR A 42 18.41 5.58 8.56
CA TYR A 42 18.85 4.86 7.37
C TYR A 42 18.61 5.69 6.10
N LEU A 43 17.40 6.22 5.92
CA LEU A 43 17.02 7.03 4.76
C LEU A 43 17.91 8.27 4.64
N LYS A 44 18.18 8.98 5.75
CA LYS A 44 19.07 10.17 5.74
C LYS A 44 20.46 9.88 5.15
N ARG A 45 20.94 8.63 5.24
CA ARG A 45 22.24 8.20 4.69
C ARG A 45 22.18 7.80 3.21
N GLN A 46 20.98 7.63 2.64
CA GLN A 46 20.82 7.23 1.25
C GLN A 46 20.86 8.44 0.32
N ARG A 47 21.74 8.38 -0.69
CA ARG A 47 21.87 9.44 -1.70
C ARG A 47 20.53 9.76 -2.38
N GLY A 48 19.80 8.74 -2.83
CA GLY A 48 18.50 8.96 -3.49
C GLY A 48 17.46 9.66 -2.61
N TRP A 49 17.54 9.49 -1.28
CA TRP A 49 16.66 10.20 -0.34
C TRP A 49 17.06 11.67 -0.18
N GLN A 50 18.35 11.98 -0.18
CA GLN A 50 18.86 13.36 -0.15
C GLN A 50 18.44 14.10 -1.42
N GLU A 51 18.65 13.50 -2.59
CA GLU A 51 18.24 14.06 -3.89
C GLU A 51 16.71 14.29 -3.94
N LEU A 52 15.90 13.35 -3.45
CA LEU A 52 14.45 13.51 -3.37
C LEU A 52 14.06 14.69 -2.47
N ARG A 53 14.71 14.82 -1.31
CA ARG A 53 14.43 15.89 -0.35
C ARG A 53 14.77 17.27 -0.92
N GLU A 54 15.91 17.41 -1.59
CA GLU A 54 16.32 18.66 -2.23
C GLU A 54 15.35 19.06 -3.34
N ARG A 55 14.96 18.10 -4.19
CA ARG A 55 13.99 18.34 -5.26
C ARG A 55 12.63 18.78 -4.72
N LEU A 56 12.12 18.14 -3.67
CA LEU A 56 10.85 18.54 -3.07
C LEU A 56 10.97 19.90 -2.36
N ALA A 57 12.09 20.16 -1.68
CA ALA A 57 12.35 21.46 -1.06
C ALA A 57 12.36 22.60 -2.10
N SER A 58 12.89 22.37 -3.31
CA SER A 58 12.84 23.34 -4.41
C SER A 58 11.41 23.71 -4.86
N ARG A 59 10.43 22.86 -4.54
CA ARG A 59 9.00 23.06 -4.80
C ARG A 59 8.22 23.55 -3.57
N GLY A 60 8.90 23.83 -2.45
CA GLY A 60 8.26 24.16 -1.17
C GLY A 60 7.61 22.95 -0.46
N GLU A 61 7.90 21.73 -0.92
CA GLU A 61 7.36 20.49 -0.38
C GLU A 61 8.39 19.80 0.54
N ARG A 62 7.91 18.99 1.48
CA ARG A 62 8.77 18.22 2.38
C ARG A 62 8.36 16.75 2.41
N VAL A 63 9.33 15.86 2.24
CA VAL A 63 9.16 14.43 2.47
C VAL A 63 9.77 14.01 3.81
N VAL A 64 9.02 13.20 4.54
CA VAL A 64 9.44 12.56 5.80
C VAL A 64 9.19 11.06 5.70
N PRO A 65 9.82 10.21 6.52
CA PRO A 65 9.57 8.76 6.47
C PRO A 65 8.08 8.41 6.61
N TYR A 66 7.33 9.22 7.35
CA TYR A 66 5.87 9.08 7.49
C TYR A 66 5.11 9.27 6.16
N SER A 67 5.64 10.02 5.20
CA SER A 67 5.07 10.16 3.85
C SER A 67 4.95 8.80 3.12
N PHE A 68 5.85 7.84 3.40
CA PHE A 68 5.72 6.48 2.86
C PHE A 68 4.51 5.74 3.44
N ARG A 69 4.24 5.91 4.74
CA ARG A 69 3.07 5.32 5.40
C ARG A 69 1.77 5.88 4.84
N HIS A 70 1.72 7.20 4.60
CA HIS A 70 0.59 7.83 3.91
C HIS A 70 0.39 7.25 2.50
N GLY A 71 1.45 7.17 1.70
CA GLY A 71 1.38 6.63 0.34
C GLY A 71 0.94 5.16 0.31
N TYR A 72 1.40 4.35 1.26
CA TYR A 72 0.99 2.95 1.40
C TYR A 72 -0.51 2.84 1.71
N SER A 73 -1.00 3.57 2.71
CA SER A 73 -2.42 3.56 3.09
C SER A 73 -3.31 4.05 1.95
N LEU A 74 -2.96 5.17 1.31
CA LEU A 74 -3.71 5.71 0.16
C LEU A 74 -3.83 4.69 -0.99
N ARG A 75 -2.74 4.00 -1.33
CA ARG A 75 -2.76 2.97 -2.37
C ARG A 75 -3.63 1.77 -1.96
N GLY A 76 -3.58 1.35 -0.70
CA GLY A 76 -4.46 0.31 -0.18
C GLY A 76 -5.94 0.65 -0.40
N HIS A 77 -6.34 1.87 -0.08
CA HIS A 77 -7.71 2.34 -0.31
C HIS A 77 -8.07 2.45 -1.80
N GLN A 78 -7.15 2.92 -2.64
CA GLN A 78 -7.36 2.97 -4.09
C GLN A 78 -7.55 1.58 -4.70
N LEU A 79 -6.87 0.57 -4.15
CA LEU A 79 -7.03 -0.83 -4.51
C LEU A 79 -8.29 -1.48 -3.91
N GLY A 80 -9.02 -0.76 -3.05
CA GLY A 80 -10.24 -1.25 -2.41
C GLY A 80 -10.00 -2.18 -1.21
N ILE A 81 -8.78 -2.19 -0.65
CA ILE A 81 -8.51 -2.89 0.61
C ILE A 81 -9.21 -2.13 1.73
N ASP A 82 -9.89 -2.87 2.61
CA ASP A 82 -10.62 -2.25 3.71
C ASP A 82 -9.66 -1.54 4.70
N PRO A 83 -10.11 -0.44 5.33
CA PRO A 83 -9.27 0.31 6.26
C PRO A 83 -8.76 -0.48 7.47
N GLY A 84 -9.49 -1.51 7.91
CA GLY A 84 -9.09 -2.36 9.03
C GLY A 84 -7.88 -3.23 8.67
N SER A 85 -7.91 -3.87 7.50
CA SER A 85 -6.79 -4.66 6.97
C SER A 85 -5.55 -3.79 6.74
N VAL A 86 -5.72 -2.58 6.19
CA VAL A 86 -4.61 -1.63 6.04
C VAL A 86 -4.06 -1.22 7.41
N ALA A 87 -4.92 -0.89 8.38
CA ALA A 87 -4.52 -0.54 9.74
C ALA A 87 -3.72 -1.66 10.42
N LEU A 88 -4.21 -2.89 10.35
CA LEU A 88 -3.58 -4.07 10.93
C LEU A 88 -2.18 -4.29 10.33
N SER A 89 -2.04 -4.16 9.01
CA SER A 89 -0.74 -4.31 8.33
C SER A 89 0.30 -3.26 8.76
N MET A 90 -0.16 -2.14 9.31
CA MET A 90 0.69 -1.05 9.81
C MET A 90 0.91 -1.11 11.34
N GLY A 91 0.30 -2.08 12.03
CA GLY A 91 0.34 -2.21 13.49
C GLY A 91 -0.48 -1.14 14.22
N HIS A 92 -1.55 -0.62 13.61
CA HIS A 92 -2.45 0.36 14.23
C HIS A 92 -3.81 -0.26 14.56
N SER A 93 -4.49 0.29 15.57
CA SER A 93 -5.94 0.11 15.70
C SER A 93 -6.67 0.85 14.56
N LEU A 94 -7.86 0.38 14.21
CA LEU A 94 -8.69 1.02 13.17
C LEU A 94 -8.98 2.49 13.50
N GLU A 95 -9.27 2.80 14.77
CA GLU A 95 -9.54 4.17 15.22
C GLU A 95 -8.34 5.11 14.98
N VAL A 96 -7.14 4.70 15.42
CA VAL A 96 -5.91 5.49 15.22
C VAL A 96 -5.60 5.65 13.73
N HIS A 97 -5.85 4.60 12.94
CA HIS A 97 -5.70 4.65 11.50
C HIS A 97 -6.64 5.69 10.89
N LEU A 98 -7.96 5.60 11.11
CA LEU A 98 -8.94 6.52 10.53
C LEU A 98 -8.69 7.98 10.93
N ARG A 99 -8.28 8.23 12.18
CA ARG A 99 -7.90 9.58 12.64
C ARG A 99 -6.69 10.14 11.90
N SER A 100 -5.71 9.30 11.57
CA SER A 100 -4.45 9.72 10.94
C SER A 100 -4.54 9.78 9.41
N TYR A 101 -5.57 9.14 8.84
CA TYR A 101 -5.66 8.78 7.43
C TYR A 101 -7.09 9.02 6.87
N PRO A 102 -7.61 10.26 6.89
CA PRO A 102 -8.93 10.57 6.34
C PRO A 102 -8.87 10.68 4.80
N TRP A 103 -8.89 9.55 4.11
CA TRP A 103 -8.77 9.48 2.64
C TRP A 103 -10.10 9.39 1.89
N ALA A 104 -11.22 9.56 2.59
CA ALA A 104 -12.53 9.56 1.96
C ALA A 104 -12.62 10.72 0.96
N SER A 105 -12.81 10.39 -0.31
CA SER A 105 -13.05 11.34 -1.39
C SER A 105 -14.25 10.88 -2.22
N GLY A 106 -14.96 11.81 -2.86
CA GLY A 106 -16.11 11.48 -3.70
C GLY A 106 -15.76 10.48 -4.81
N GLN A 107 -14.56 10.62 -5.41
CA GLN A 107 -14.04 9.70 -6.42
C GLN A 107 -13.77 8.30 -5.83
N GLY A 108 -13.18 8.22 -4.64
CA GLY A 108 -12.94 6.95 -3.94
C GLY A 108 -14.24 6.23 -3.58
N ALA A 109 -15.26 6.98 -3.15
CA ALA A 109 -16.58 6.45 -2.86
C ALA A 109 -17.25 5.89 -4.13
N ALA A 110 -17.31 6.65 -5.22
CA ALA A 110 -17.90 6.20 -6.48
C ALA A 110 -17.23 4.91 -7.01
N ALA A 111 -15.90 4.84 -6.98
CA ALA A 111 -15.16 3.65 -7.39
C ALA A 111 -15.44 2.44 -6.48
N ALA A 112 -15.60 2.65 -5.17
CA ALA A 112 -15.94 1.58 -4.24
C ALA A 112 -17.33 0.99 -4.51
N PHE A 113 -18.34 1.85 -4.73
CA PHE A 113 -19.69 1.41 -5.07
C PHE A 113 -19.74 0.72 -6.45
N ALA A 114 -19.03 1.24 -7.45
CA ALA A 114 -18.94 0.58 -8.76
C ALA A 114 -18.35 -0.83 -8.66
N ARG A 115 -17.30 -1.04 -7.83
CA ARG A 115 -16.73 -2.37 -7.58
C ARG A 115 -17.71 -3.29 -6.86
N ALA A 116 -18.44 -2.78 -5.85
CA ALA A 116 -19.43 -3.58 -5.13
C ALA A 116 -20.55 -4.06 -6.06
N LEU A 117 -21.06 -3.18 -6.93
CA LEU A 117 -22.08 -3.52 -7.93
C LEU A 117 -21.58 -4.54 -8.97
N ALA A 118 -20.32 -4.44 -9.38
CA ALA A 118 -19.70 -5.41 -10.29
C ALA A 118 -19.53 -6.79 -9.63
N ALA A 119 -19.11 -6.83 -8.36
CA ALA A 119 -18.95 -8.07 -7.59
C ALA A 119 -20.29 -8.75 -7.29
N SER A 120 -21.36 -7.98 -7.05
CA SER A 120 -22.71 -8.53 -6.83
C SER A 120 -23.37 -9.07 -8.11
N SER A 121 -22.78 -8.81 -9.28
CA SER A 121 -23.32 -9.22 -10.58
C SER A 121 -22.75 -10.57 -11.09
N HIS A 122 -22.02 -11.32 -10.25
CA HIS A 122 -21.56 -12.66 -10.63
C HIS A 122 -22.77 -13.62 -10.75
N PRO A 123 -22.94 -14.35 -11.88
CA PRO A 123 -24.07 -15.25 -12.06
C PRO A 123 -23.98 -16.40 -11.05
N ALA A 124 -25.08 -16.65 -10.34
CA ALA A 124 -25.23 -17.82 -9.49
C ALA A 124 -24.92 -19.08 -10.32
N THR A 125 -23.93 -19.86 -9.86
CA THR A 125 -23.65 -21.20 -10.41
C THR A 125 -24.95 -22.00 -10.38
N PRO A 126 -25.45 -22.51 -11.53
CA PRO A 126 -26.65 -23.35 -11.51
C PRO A 126 -26.35 -24.64 -10.73
N SER A 127 -27.11 -24.86 -9.68
CA SER A 127 -27.07 -26.07 -8.86
C SER A 127 -27.40 -27.28 -9.73
N GLN A 128 -26.51 -28.27 -9.81
CA GLN A 128 -26.83 -29.54 -10.46
C GLN A 128 -27.87 -30.31 -9.64
N PRO A 129 -28.91 -30.90 -10.26
CA PRO A 129 -29.89 -31.72 -9.57
C PRO A 129 -29.27 -33.06 -9.12
N GLY A 130 -29.63 -33.47 -7.91
CA GLY A 130 -29.01 -34.56 -7.17
C GLY A 130 -29.10 -35.93 -7.83
N THR A 131 -28.04 -36.72 -7.68
CA THR A 131 -28.07 -38.16 -7.89
C THR A 131 -28.68 -38.81 -6.65
N ALA A 132 -29.95 -39.20 -6.75
CA ALA A 132 -30.54 -40.18 -5.85
C ALA A 132 -29.90 -41.54 -6.17
N SER A 133 -29.11 -42.08 -5.23
CA SER A 133 -28.76 -43.50 -5.21
C SER A 133 -29.57 -44.17 -4.12
N SER A 134 -30.62 -44.87 -4.55
CA SER A 134 -31.26 -45.94 -3.80
C SER A 134 -30.88 -47.25 -4.48
N SER A 135 -30.18 -48.13 -3.77
CA SER A 135 -30.27 -49.60 -3.80
C SER A 135 -29.18 -50.18 -2.90
#